data_AF-A0AA43CAS5-F1
#
_entry.id   AF-A0AA43CAS5-F1
#
_cell.length_a   1.000
_cell.length_b   1.000
_cell.length_c   1.000
_cell.angle_alpha   90.00
_cell.angle_beta   90.00
_cell.angle_gamma   90.00
#
_symmetry.space_group_name_H-M   'P 1'
#
loop_
_entity.id
_entity.type
_entity.pdbx_description
1 polymer ?
#
loop_
_entity_poly.entity_id
_entity_poly.type
_entity_poly.pdbx_seq_one_letter_code
_entity_poly.pdbx_strand_id
1 'polypeptide(L)' 'MRISNSFSEGEIQVLEFILQTLLRGGTPSMATRNKDFASVYRKVMTMKKRVEEKKAQAKISSSVGTVAAADDDEMHRKAG' A
#
# COMPACT_ATOMS: atom_id res chain seq x y z
N MET A 1 -4.59 -24.35 3.89
CA MET A 1 -4.22 -22.92 4.05
C MET A 1 -2.90 -22.70 3.33
N ARG A 2 -2.86 -21.90 2.26
CA ARG A 2 -1.63 -21.66 1.48
C ARG A 2 -0.92 -20.46 2.10
N ILE A 3 0.15 -20.70 2.86
CA ILE A 3 0.99 -19.63 3.39
C ILE A 3 1.73 -19.03 2.20
N SER A 4 1.41 -17.79 1.83
CA SER A 4 2.15 -17.09 0.78
C SER A 4 3.54 -16.75 1.33
N ASN A 5 4.61 -17.05 0.59
CA ASN A 5 5.99 -16.70 0.97
C ASN A 5 6.29 -15.20 0.76
N SER A 6 5.27 -14.35 0.88
CA SER A 6 5.34 -12.91 0.67
C SER A 6 4.50 -12.18 1.71
N PHE A 7 4.98 -11.02 2.14
CA PHE A 7 4.22 -10.12 2.99
C PHE A 7 3.03 -9.53 2.20
N SER A 8 1.88 -9.49 2.85
CA SER A 8 0.71 -8.74 2.43
C SER A 8 0.95 -7.23 2.52
N GLU A 9 0.10 -6.44 1.86
CA GLU A 9 0.17 -4.98 1.94
C GLU A 9 0.03 -4.46 3.37
N GLY A 10 -0.91 -5.01 4.15
CA GLY A 10 -1.12 -4.62 5.53
C GLY A 10 0.11 -4.90 6.41
N GLU A 11 0.75 -6.05 6.21
CA GLU A 11 2.00 -6.37 6.93
C GLU A 11 3.13 -5.40 6.54
N ILE A 12 3.25 -5.01 5.26
CA ILE A 12 4.23 -4.03 4.81
C ILE A 12 3.96 -2.65 5.44
N GLN A 13 2.70 -2.22 5.54
CA GLN A 13 2.32 -0.97 6.20
C GLN A 13 2.66 -0.98 7.70
N VAL A 14 2.39 -2.09 8.40
CA VAL A 14 2.75 -2.23 9.81
C VAL A 14 4.28 -2.16 9.99
N LEU A 15 5.04 -2.84 9.14
CA LEU A 15 6.51 -2.78 9.16
C LEU A 15 7.02 -1.35 8.92
N GLU A 16 6.45 -0.63 7.95
CA GLU A 16 6.78 0.77 7.69
C GLU A 16 6.50 1.64 8.92
N PHE A 17 5.33 1.50 9.55
CA PHE A 17 4.93 2.26 10.72
C PHE A 17 5.90 2.05 11.90
N ILE A 18 6.24 0.79 12.20
CA ILE A 18 7.19 0.46 13.28
C ILE A 18 8.54 1.12 13.00
N LEU A 19 9.06 0.99 11.78
CA LEU A 19 10.36 1.54 11.41
C LEU A 19 10.38 3.08 11.45
N GLN A 20 9.31 3.75 10.99
CA GLN A 20 9.18 5.21 11.11
C GLN A 20 9.07 5.66 12.58
N THR A 21 8.34 4.92 13.41
CA THR A 21 8.21 5.20 14.85
C THR A 21 9.56 5.09 15.55
N LEU A 22 10.36 4.06 15.21
CA LEU A 22 11.71 3.90 15.74
C LEU A 22 12.63 5.06 15.35
N LEU A 23 12.39 5.69 14.20
CA LEU A 23 13.15 6.84 13.73
C LEU A 23 12.77 8.16 14.40
N ARG A 24 11.58 8.28 15.02
CA ARG A 24 11.10 9.54 15.64
C ARG A 24 11.24 10.77 14.72
N GLY A 25 11.06 10.60 13.40
CA GLY A 25 11.24 11.65 12.40
C GLY A 25 12.67 11.86 11.89
N GLY A 26 13.63 11.05 12.36
CA GLY A 26 15.01 11.03 11.85
C GLY A 26 15.17 10.20 10.56
N THR A 27 16.39 10.16 10.04
CA THR A 27 16.72 9.35 8.85
C THR A 27 17.28 7.98 9.23
N PRO A 28 17.12 6.93 8.40
CA PRO A 28 17.63 5.59 8.67
C PRO A 28 19.14 5.52 8.99
N SER A 29 19.93 6.45 8.46
CA SER A 29 21.37 6.56 8.75
C SER A 29 21.67 7.10 10.15
N MET A 30 20.74 7.85 10.74
CA MET A 30 20.84 8.36 12.12
C MET A 30 20.51 7.30 13.17
N ALA A 31 19.81 6.22 12.79
CA ALA A 31 19.57 5.05 13.63
C ALA A 31 20.86 4.21 13.75
N THR A 32 21.91 4.80 14.35
CA THR A 32 23.25 4.23 14.44
C THR A 32 23.37 3.08 15.44
N ARG A 33 22.31 2.79 16.23
CA ARG A 33 22.31 1.74 17.25
C ARG A 33 22.32 0.32 16.68
N ASN A 34 21.88 0.11 15.43
CA ASN A 34 21.93 -1.20 14.78
C ASN A 34 22.29 -1.05 13.28
N LYS A 35 23.40 -1.69 12.87
CA LYS A 35 23.91 -1.64 11.49
C LYS A 35 22.92 -2.17 10.45
N ASP A 36 22.05 -3.09 10.84
CA ASP A 36 21.07 -3.71 9.94
C ASP A 36 19.83 -2.85 9.73
N PHE A 37 19.57 -1.88 10.61
CA PHE A 37 18.36 -1.07 10.59
C PHE A 37 18.15 -0.39 9.22
N ALA A 38 19.19 0.25 8.70
CA ALA A 38 19.14 0.92 7.41
C ALA A 38 18.86 -0.06 6.25
N SER A 39 19.38 -1.29 6.33
CA SER A 39 19.13 -2.34 5.34
C SER A 39 17.66 -2.80 5.39
N VAL A 40 17.13 -3.04 6.59
CA VAL A 40 15.72 -3.43 6.80
C VAL A 40 14.78 -2.34 6.30
N TYR A 41 15.04 -1.07 6.65
CA TYR A 41 14.25 0.06 6.18
C TYR A 41 14.18 0.12 4.65
N ARG A 42 15.33 0.02 3.96
CA ARG A 42 15.36 0.01 2.49
C ARG A 42 14.59 -1.17 1.89
N LYS A 43 14.68 -2.35 2.52
CA LYS A 43 13.92 -3.53 2.07
C LYS A 43 12.42 -3.30 2.16
N VAL A 44 11.92 -2.75 3.27
CA VAL A 44 10.49 -2.44 3.45
C VAL A 44 10.01 -1.41 2.43
N MET A 45 10.77 -0.34 2.21
CA MET A 45 10.44 0.67 1.18
C MET A 45 10.41 0.06 -0.22
N THR A 46 11.33 -0.87 -0.53
CA THR A 46 11.34 -1.59 -1.81
C THR A 46 10.11 -2.51 -1.95
N MET A 47 9.70 -3.18 -0.88
CA MET A 47 8.49 -4.01 -0.89
C MET A 47 7.24 -3.15 -1.13
N LYS A 48 7.12 -2.00 -0.45
CA LYS A 48 6.03 -1.03 -0.65
C LYS A 48 5.97 -0.56 -2.10
N LYS A 49 7.09 -0.12 -2.66
CA LYS A 49 7.18 0.32 -4.06
C LYS A 49 6.71 -0.76 -5.04
N ARG A 50 7.14 -2.02 -4.85
CA ARG A 50 6.71 -3.14 -5.70
C ARG A 50 5.21 -3.42 -5.62
N VAL A 51 4.60 -3.25 -4.44
CA VAL A 51 3.14 -3.39 -4.27
C VAL A 51 2.41 -2.27 -5.00
N GLU A 52 2.88 -1.03 -4.88
CA GLU A 52 2.32 0.12 -5.60
C GLU A 52 2.45 -0.01 -7.12
N GLU A 53 3.60 -0.45 -7.62
CA GLU A 53 3.84 -0.74 -9.04
C GLU A 53 2.90 -1.84 -9.55
N LYS A 54 2.73 -2.93 -8.80
CA LYS A 54 1.78 -4.00 -9.14
C LYS A 54 0.34 -3.48 -9.20
N LYS A 55 -0.05 -2.60 -8.29
CA LYS A 55 -1.38 -1.95 -8.32
C LYS A 55 -1.53 -1.06 -9.55
N ALA A 56 -0.52 -0.27 -9.89
CA ALA A 56 -0.54 0.56 -11.08
C ALA A 56 -0.65 -0.28 -12.36
N GLN A 57 0.12 -1.38 -12.45
CA GLN A 57 0.05 -2.32 -13.57
C GLN A 57 -1.30 -3.03 -13.65
N ALA A 58 -1.88 -3.43 -12.52
CA ALA A 58 -3.22 -4.01 -12.47
C ALA A 58 -4.30 -3.02 -12.94
N LYS A 59 -4.19 -1.73 -12.59
CA LYS A 59 -5.08 -0.67 -13.09
C LYS A 59 -4.97 -0.50 -14.61
N ILE A 60 -3.75 -0.53 -15.15
CA ILE A 60 -3.52 -0.42 -16.61
C ILE A 60 -4.04 -1.69 -17.34
N SER A 61 -3.86 -2.87 -16.75
CA SER A 61 -4.37 -4.13 -17.29
C SER A 61 -5.90 -4.28 -17.16
N SER A 62 -6.55 -3.47 -16.32
CA SER A 62 -8.01 -3.45 -16.12
C SER A 62 -8.76 -2.62 -17.18
N SER A 63 -8.12 -2.28 -18.30
CA SER A 63 -8.71 -1.53 -19.42
C SER A 63 -9.81 -2.29 -20.23
N VAL A 64 -10.42 -3.33 -19.65
CA VAL A 64 -11.66 -3.93 -20.17
C VAL A 64 -12.78 -3.52 -19.21
N GLY A 65 -13.68 -2.67 -19.71
CA GLY A 65 -14.50 -1.74 -18.93
C GLY A 65 -15.35 -2.35 -17.80
N THR A 66 -15.29 -1.71 -16.63
CA THR A 66 -16.36 -1.74 -15.65
C THR A 66 -17.36 -0.65 -16.02
N VAL A 67 -18.52 -1.06 -16.55
CA VAL A 67 -19.71 -0.20 -16.68
C VAL A 67 -20.01 0.34 -15.28
N ALA A 68 -20.05 1.66 -15.14
CA ALA A 68 -20.50 2.31 -13.91
C ALA A 68 -21.89 1.77 -13.57
N ALA A 69 -22.05 1.22 -12.37
CA ALA A 69 -23.37 0.94 -11.82
C ALA A 69 -24.16 2.25 -11.82
N ALA A 70 -25.39 2.22 -12.33
CA ALA A 70 -26.27 3.37 -12.36
C ALA A 70 -26.45 3.93 -10.94
N ASP A 71 -26.32 5.25 -10.79
CA ASP A 71 -26.77 5.98 -9.62
C ASP A 71 -28.29 5.78 -9.48
N ASP A 72 -28.70 4.98 -8.50
CA ASP A 72 -30.10 4.77 -8.10
C ASP A 72 -30.63 5.98 -7.29
N ASP A 73 -30.47 7.22 -7.79
CA ASP A 73 -30.86 8.42 -7.01
C ASP A 73 -31.62 9.51 -7.79
N GLU A 74 -32.21 9.21 -8.96
CA GLU A 74 -32.99 10.20 -9.72
C GLU A 74 -34.34 9.69 -10.28
N MET A 75 -35.18 9.08 -9.43
CA MET A 75 -36.60 8.83 -9.73
C MET A 75 -37.58 9.22 -8.60
N HIS A 76 -37.30 10.28 -7.83
CA HIS A 76 -38.25 10.77 -6.80
C HIS A 76 -38.45 12.30 -6.75
N ARG A 77 -38.38 13.00 -7.89
CA ARG A 77 -38.87 14.40 -7.98
C ARG A 77 -39.54 14.73 -9.31
N LYS A 78 -40.76 14.22 -9.52
CA LYS A 78 -41.85 15.01 -10.15
C LYS A 78 -43.18 14.27 -10.08
N ALA A 79 -43.91 14.46 -8.99
CA ALA A 79 -45.36 14.36 -8.98
C ALA A 79 -45.87 15.50 -8.09
N GLY A 80 -46.03 16.66 -8.71
CA GLY A 80 -46.70 17.83 -8.21
C GLY A 80 -47.51 18.41 -9.36
#